data_AF-M0PR65-F1
#
_entry.id   AF-M0PR65-F1
#
_cell.length_a   1.000
_cell.length_b   1.000
_cell.length_c   1.000
_cell.angle_alpha   90.00
_cell.angle_beta   90.00
_cell.angle_gamma   90.00
#
_symmetry.space_group_name_H-M   'P 1'
#
loop_
_entity.id
_entity.type
_entity.pdbx_description
1 polymer ?
#
loop_
_entity_poly.entity_id
_entity_poly.type
_entity_poly.pdbx_seq_one_letter_code
_entity_poly.pdbx_strand_id
1 'polypeptide(L)'
;MLLTTAFVLHVLSGALWTGATLYVVYATLSRATDGTLGRAAFVDAAHRLLMLTRWTGVVLPVTGAYMVWRLYTPLDLLATTGRGWAVLAMLSLWGVMNGLVELGVLRMRREIDPDLGWGRYMAEGFPVDALAGVGGVPGSARLASVARPYLLASGGLAVLLLVDAALLAGGIPG
;
A
#
# COMPACT_ATOMS: atom_id res chain seq x y z
N MET A 1 -3.65 26.14 11.68
CA MET A 1 -4.69 25.39 10.94
C MET A 1 -4.08 24.46 9.89
N LEU A 2 -3.31 24.96 8.90
CA LEU A 2 -2.79 24.11 7.81
C LEU A 2 -1.93 22.90 8.27
N LEU A 3 -1.06 23.08 9.28
CA LEU A 3 -0.28 21.97 9.85
C LEU A 3 -1.16 20.89 10.48
N THR A 4 -2.18 21.29 11.24
CA THR A 4 -3.17 20.38 11.82
C THR A 4 -3.94 19.65 10.73
N THR A 5 -4.37 20.34 9.68
CA THR A 5 -5.05 19.72 8.53
C THR A 5 -4.16 18.70 7.83
N ALA A 6 -2.90 19.05 7.56
CA ALA A 6 -1.93 18.14 6.96
C ALA A 6 -1.71 16.89 7.84
N PHE A 7 -1.57 17.08 9.16
CA PHE A 7 -1.43 15.98 10.12
C PHE A 7 -2.65 15.05 10.11
N VAL A 8 -3.87 15.61 10.20
CA VAL A 8 -5.11 14.81 10.18
C VAL A 8 -5.24 14.03 8.86
N LEU A 9 -5.01 14.68 7.72
CA LEU A 9 -5.06 14.01 6.42
C LEU A 9 -4.00 12.90 6.33
N HIS A 10 -2.77 13.17 6.77
CA HIS A 10 -1.69 12.19 6.74
C HIS A 10 -2.01 10.95 7.58
N VAL A 11 -2.44 11.15 8.83
CA VAL A 11 -2.74 10.06 9.77
C VAL A 11 -3.95 9.25 9.31
N LEU A 12 -5.04 9.91 8.89
CA LEU A 12 -6.23 9.21 8.40
C LEU A 12 -5.95 8.42 7.12
N SER A 13 -5.22 9.00 6.17
CA SER A 13 -4.80 8.30 4.96
C SER A 13 -3.89 7.11 5.28
N GLY A 14 -2.92 7.29 6.19
CA GLY A 14 -2.00 6.23 6.61
C GLY A 14 -2.71 5.09 7.31
N ALA A 15 -3.62 5.40 8.23
CA ALA A 15 -4.43 4.42 8.95
C ALA A 15 -5.37 3.65 8.01
N LEU A 16 -6.04 4.34 7.09
CA LEU A 16 -6.91 3.72 6.09
C LEU A 16 -6.14 2.74 5.20
N TRP A 17 -4.99 3.15 4.67
CA TRP A 17 -4.20 2.33 3.75
C TRP A 17 -3.53 1.14 4.42
N THR A 18 -2.91 1.33 5.59
CA THR A 18 -2.32 0.23 6.37
C THR A 18 -3.41 -0.75 6.84
N GLY A 19 -4.55 -0.25 7.33
CA GLY A 19 -5.70 -1.06 7.72
C GLY A 19 -6.28 -1.87 6.57
N ALA A 20 -6.48 -1.25 5.39
CA ALA A 20 -6.95 -1.95 4.20
C ALA A 20 -5.97 -3.02 3.73
N THR A 21 -4.66 -2.75 3.79
CA THR A 21 -3.61 -3.71 3.45
C THR A 21 -3.66 -4.92 4.38
N LEU A 22 -3.73 -4.69 5.70
CA LEU A 22 -3.85 -5.75 6.69
C LEU A 22 -5.13 -6.57 6.50
N TYR A 23 -6.26 -5.92 6.21
CA TYR A 23 -7.51 -6.61 5.91
C TYR A 23 -7.39 -7.50 4.67
N VAL A 24 -6.80 -7.00 3.58
CA VAL A 24 -6.58 -7.78 2.35
C VAL A 24 -5.69 -8.99 2.62
N VAL A 25 -4.62 -8.82 3.40
CA VAL A 25 -3.72 -9.92 3.76
C VAL A 25 -4.41 -10.96 4.63
N TYR A 26 -5.10 -10.52 5.67
CA TYR A 26 -5.72 -11.40 6.66
C TYR A 26 -6.97 -12.11 6.14
N ALA A 27 -7.88 -11.38 5.50
CA ALA A 27 -9.21 -11.88 5.14
C ALA A 27 -9.35 -12.23 3.66
N THR A 28 -8.82 -11.41 2.76
CA THR A 28 -9.05 -11.57 1.32
C THR A 28 -8.11 -12.59 0.70
N LEU A 29 -6.81 -12.48 0.98
CA LEU A 29 -5.77 -13.38 0.46
C LEU A 29 -5.92 -14.80 0.99
N SER A 30 -6.24 -14.95 2.29
CA SER A 30 -6.50 -16.26 2.91
C SER A 30 -7.67 -16.97 2.21
N ARG A 31 -8.83 -16.30 2.11
CA ARG A 31 -10.01 -16.87 1.45
C ARG A 31 -9.81 -17.15 -0.03
N ALA A 32 -9.04 -16.32 -0.75
CA ALA A 32 -8.70 -16.58 -2.15
C ALA A 32 -7.77 -17.79 -2.31
N THR A 33 -6.86 -17.99 -1.35
CA THR A 33 -5.94 -19.13 -1.30
C THR A 33 -6.69 -20.44 -1.04
N ASP A 34 -7.64 -20.42 -0.11
CA ASP A 34 -8.43 -21.60 0.30
C ASP A 34 -9.65 -21.83 -0.63
N GLY A 35 -9.80 -21.03 -1.69
CA GLY A 35 -10.85 -21.16 -2.71
C GLY A 35 -12.24 -20.71 -2.28
N THR A 36 -12.41 -20.18 -1.07
CA THR A 36 -13.70 -19.69 -0.54
C THR A 36 -14.08 -18.30 -1.04
N LEU A 37 -13.11 -17.53 -1.58
CA LEU A 37 -13.36 -16.28 -2.27
C LEU A 37 -13.27 -16.46 -3.78
N GLY A 38 -14.36 -16.12 -4.47
CA GLY A 38 -14.41 -16.13 -5.93
C GLY A 38 -13.42 -15.14 -6.54
N ARG A 39 -12.93 -15.49 -7.74
CA ARG A 39 -11.96 -14.68 -8.50
C ARG A 39 -12.38 -13.23 -8.69
N ALA A 40 -13.62 -12.97 -9.10
CA ALA A 40 -14.09 -11.61 -9.35
C ALA A 40 -13.98 -10.74 -8.08
N ALA A 41 -14.39 -11.27 -6.94
CA ALA A 41 -14.29 -10.58 -5.66
C ALA A 41 -12.84 -10.37 -5.21
N PHE A 42 -11.96 -11.36 -5.40
CA PHE A 42 -10.52 -11.21 -5.10
C PHE A 42 -9.86 -10.13 -5.96
N VAL A 43 -10.17 -10.14 -7.26
CA VAL A 43 -9.66 -9.16 -8.23
C VAL A 43 -10.17 -7.75 -7.92
N ASP A 44 -11.45 -7.59 -7.61
CA ASP A 44 -12.02 -6.30 -7.21
C ASP A 44 -11.34 -5.77 -5.93
N ALA A 45 -11.13 -6.63 -4.94
CA ALA A 45 -10.42 -6.25 -3.71
C ALA A 45 -8.97 -5.81 -3.99
N ALA A 46 -8.24 -6.54 -4.84
CA ALA A 46 -6.89 -6.17 -5.26
C ALA A 46 -6.86 -4.84 -6.03
N HIS A 47 -7.84 -4.61 -6.90
CA HIS A 47 -7.99 -3.36 -7.64
C HIS A 47 -8.27 -2.17 -6.72
N ARG A 48 -9.19 -2.33 -5.76
CA ARG A 48 -9.50 -1.28 -4.77
C ARG A 48 -8.29 -0.96 -3.91
N LEU A 49 -7.54 -1.98 -3.47
CA LEU A 49 -6.29 -1.77 -2.75
C LEU A 49 -5.27 -1.01 -3.61
N LEU A 50 -5.16 -1.33 -4.90
CA LEU A 50 -4.29 -0.62 -5.83
C LEU A 50 -4.69 0.86 -5.95
N MET A 51 -5.98 1.15 -6.17
CA MET A 51 -6.48 2.52 -6.30
C MET A 51 -6.27 3.31 -5.00
N LEU A 52 -6.54 2.69 -3.86
CA LEU A 52 -6.27 3.29 -2.55
C LEU A 52 -4.77 3.58 -2.38
N THR A 53 -3.92 2.62 -2.74
CA THR A 53 -2.45 2.76 -2.69
C THR A 53 -1.96 3.92 -3.54
N ARG A 54 -2.45 4.05 -4.78
CA ARG A 54 -2.09 5.16 -5.68
C ARG A 54 -2.58 6.51 -5.14
N TRP A 55 -3.79 6.57 -4.59
CA TRP A 55 -4.31 7.79 -3.96
C TRP A 55 -3.48 8.20 -2.74
N THR A 56 -3.21 7.26 -1.82
CA THR A 56 -2.32 7.53 -0.68
C THR A 56 -0.88 7.78 -1.09
N GLY A 57 -0.47 7.23 -2.23
CA GLY A 57 0.83 7.46 -2.86
C GLY A 57 1.05 8.92 -3.26
N VAL A 58 -0.01 9.72 -3.33
CA VAL A 58 0.05 11.17 -3.52
C VAL A 58 -0.19 11.89 -2.19
N VAL A 59 -1.25 11.54 -1.46
CA VAL A 59 -1.65 12.27 -0.25
C VAL A 59 -0.57 12.22 0.84
N LEU A 60 0.00 11.05 1.10
CA LEU A 60 1.00 10.85 2.15
C LEU A 60 2.29 11.65 1.90
N PRO A 61 2.96 11.58 0.72
CA PRO A 61 4.16 12.36 0.51
C PRO A 61 3.89 13.87 0.45
N VAL A 62 2.75 14.33 -0.07
CA VAL A 62 2.41 15.77 -0.05
C VAL A 62 2.26 16.29 1.37
N THR A 63 1.44 15.61 2.18
CA THR A 63 1.22 16.01 3.58
C THR A 63 2.47 15.80 4.44
N GLY A 64 3.21 14.72 4.22
CA GLY A 64 4.46 14.39 4.89
C GLY A 64 5.56 15.41 4.61
N ALA A 65 5.77 15.77 3.34
CA ALA A 65 6.73 16.79 2.94
C ALA A 65 6.41 18.15 3.58
N TYR A 66 5.12 18.53 3.62
CA TYR A 66 4.70 19.75 4.31
C TYR A 66 5.00 19.70 5.81
N MET A 67 4.71 18.58 6.49
CA MET A 67 5.04 18.41 7.91
C MET A 67 6.55 18.45 8.16
N VAL A 68 7.35 17.80 7.31
CA VAL A 68 8.81 17.84 7.37
C VAL A 68 9.32 19.27 7.27
N TRP A 69 8.87 20.02 6.26
CA TRP A 69 9.26 21.41 6.07
C TRP A 69 8.95 22.28 7.30
N ARG A 70 7.81 22.04 7.95
CA ARG A 70 7.38 22.83 9.12
C ARG A 70 8.02 22.43 10.43
N LEU A 71 8.39 21.16 10.61
CA LEU A 71 8.81 20.60 11.89
C LEU A 71 10.31 20.28 11.97
N TYR A 72 10.98 20.12 10.84
CA TYR A 72 12.40 19.79 10.75
C TYR A 72 13.13 20.88 9.98
N THR A 73 13.09 22.10 10.53
CA THR A 73 13.92 23.22 10.07
C THR A 73 14.86 23.61 11.22
N PRO A 74 16.18 23.44 11.07
CA PRO A 74 16.90 23.02 9.86
C PRO A 74 16.74 21.51 9.52
N LEU A 75 16.96 21.14 8.24
CA LEU A 75 16.65 19.80 7.71
C LEU A 75 17.55 18.69 8.27
N ASP A 76 18.73 19.02 8.75
CA ASP A 76 19.65 18.08 9.41
C ASP A 76 19.02 17.43 10.65
N LEU A 77 18.02 18.06 11.27
CA LEU A 77 17.21 17.46 12.34
C LEU A 77 16.62 16.10 11.95
N LEU A 78 16.37 15.83 10.66
CA LEU A 78 15.93 14.52 10.20
C LEU A 78 16.98 13.42 10.42
N ALA A 79 18.26 13.76 10.34
CA ALA A 79 19.37 12.81 10.44
C ALA A 79 20.13 12.90 11.78
N THR A 80 19.85 13.91 12.60
CA THR A 80 20.54 14.14 13.88
C THR A 80 19.69 13.82 15.11
N THR A 81 18.38 13.61 14.96
CA THR A 81 17.45 13.32 16.08
C THR A 81 16.82 11.94 15.97
N GLY A 82 16.47 11.33 17.10
CA GLY A 82 15.78 10.03 17.10
C GLY A 82 14.43 10.08 16.39
N ARG A 83 13.69 11.17 16.58
CA ARG A 83 12.42 11.43 15.91
C ARG A 83 12.58 11.62 14.39
N GLY A 84 13.67 12.26 13.96
CA GLY A 84 14.02 12.42 12.55
C GLY A 84 14.26 11.08 11.85
N TRP A 85 15.05 10.20 12.48
CA TRP A 85 15.31 8.86 11.96
C TRP A 85 14.03 8.02 11.83
N ALA A 86 13.09 8.14 12.77
CA ALA A 86 11.77 7.50 12.66
C ALA A 86 10.98 8.01 11.43
N VAL A 87 11.00 9.32 11.14
CA VAL A 87 10.37 9.85 9.91
C VAL A 87 11.04 9.30 8.64
N LEU A 88 12.37 9.19 8.62
CA LEU A 88 13.09 8.59 7.49
C LEU A 88 12.78 7.10 7.33
N ALA A 89 12.65 6.38 8.45
CA ALA A 89 12.22 4.98 8.46
C ALA A 89 10.79 4.85 7.91
N MET A 90 9.85 5.67 8.39
CA MET A 90 8.48 5.73 7.88
C MET A 90 8.44 5.96 6.37
N LEU A 91 9.18 6.94 5.87
CA LEU A 91 9.25 7.26 4.44
C LEU A 91 9.76 6.05 3.63
N SER A 92 10.78 5.36 4.14
CA SER A 92 11.37 4.19 3.49
C SER A 92 10.38 3.01 3.48
N LEU A 93 9.77 2.70 4.62
CA LEU A 93 8.77 1.64 4.77
C LEU A 93 7.56 1.90 3.86
N TRP A 94 7.08 3.15 3.81
CA TRP A 94 6.01 3.57 2.91
C TRP A 94 6.37 3.33 1.44
N GLY A 95 7.55 3.78 1.00
CA GLY A 95 7.97 3.63 -0.39
C GLY A 95 8.08 2.17 -0.82
N VAL A 96 8.68 1.33 0.04
CA VAL A 96 8.79 -0.12 -0.22
C VAL A 96 7.42 -0.78 -0.27
N MET A 97 6.53 -0.48 0.69
CA MET A 97 5.18 -1.07 0.72
C MET A 97 4.34 -0.63 -0.48
N ASN A 98 4.40 0.65 -0.87
CA ASN A 98 3.74 1.17 -2.05
C ASN A 98 4.21 0.43 -3.32
N GLY A 99 5.52 0.22 -3.45
CA GLY A 99 6.10 -0.56 -4.54
C GLY A 99 5.66 -2.03 -4.53
N LEU A 100 5.65 -2.69 -3.38
CA LEU A 100 5.27 -4.11 -3.28
C LEU A 100 3.80 -4.34 -3.64
N VAL A 101 2.88 -3.49 -3.20
CA VAL A 101 1.47 -3.60 -3.57
C VAL A 101 1.29 -3.44 -5.08
N GLU A 102 1.92 -2.43 -5.68
CA GLU A 102 1.89 -2.19 -7.13
C GLU A 102 2.48 -3.39 -7.91
N LEU A 103 3.62 -3.92 -7.48
CA LEU A 103 4.26 -5.09 -8.10
C LEU A 103 3.43 -6.36 -7.95
N GLY A 104 2.80 -6.58 -6.80
CA GLY A 104 1.92 -7.72 -6.57
C GLY A 104 0.73 -7.72 -7.54
N VAL A 105 0.12 -6.55 -7.75
CA VAL A 105 -1.00 -6.40 -8.69
C VAL A 105 -0.55 -6.52 -10.14
N LEU A 106 0.58 -5.92 -10.51
CA LEU A 106 1.19 -6.09 -11.83
C LEU A 106 1.49 -7.56 -12.14
N ARG A 107 2.02 -8.30 -11.16
CA ARG A 107 2.34 -9.73 -11.35
C ARG A 107 1.08 -10.56 -11.55
N MET A 108 0.01 -10.30 -10.79
CA MET A 108 -1.30 -10.94 -11.05
C MET A 108 -1.81 -10.63 -12.45
N ARG A 109 -1.72 -9.37 -12.89
CA ARG A 109 -2.16 -8.97 -14.23
C ARG A 109 -1.36 -9.67 -15.34
N ARG A 110 -0.07 -9.91 -15.14
CA ARG A 110 0.77 -10.64 -16.11
C ARG A 110 0.47 -12.13 -16.20
N GLU A 111 -0.20 -12.72 -15.21
CA GLU A 111 -0.72 -14.09 -15.35
C GLU A 111 -1.94 -14.16 -16.29
N ILE A 112 -2.57 -13.02 -16.56
CA ILE A 112 -3.73 -12.89 -17.44
C ILE A 112 -3.29 -12.39 -18.82
N ASP A 113 -2.43 -11.38 -18.85
CA ASP A 113 -1.86 -10.77 -20.05
C ASP A 113 -0.32 -10.72 -19.94
N PRO A 114 0.40 -11.75 -20.41
CA PRO A 114 1.85 -11.84 -20.28
C PRO A 114 2.62 -10.69 -20.94
N ASP A 115 2.06 -10.12 -22.02
CA ASP A 115 2.68 -9.05 -22.80
C ASP A 115 2.33 -7.65 -22.26
N LEU A 116 1.71 -7.58 -21.07
CA LEU A 116 1.31 -6.32 -20.46
C LEU A 116 2.50 -5.40 -20.18
N GLY A 117 2.55 -4.31 -20.95
CA GLY A 117 3.46 -3.19 -20.75
C GLY A 117 3.06 -2.30 -19.56
N TRP A 118 4.06 -1.60 -19.01
CA TRP A 118 3.89 -0.71 -17.85
C TRP A 118 2.88 0.42 -18.08
N GLY A 119 2.90 1.06 -19.26
CA GLY A 119 2.00 2.18 -19.57
C GLY A 119 0.52 1.78 -19.53
N ARG A 120 0.19 0.63 -20.14
CA ARG A 120 -1.18 0.09 -20.14
C ARG A 120 -1.63 -0.29 -18.73
N TYR A 121 -0.74 -0.91 -17.95
CA TYR A 121 -1.00 -1.21 -16.54
C TYR A 121 -1.30 0.05 -15.70
N MET A 122 -0.53 1.12 -15.91
CA MET A 122 -0.75 2.39 -15.21
C MET A 122 -2.11 3.00 -15.57
N ALA A 123 -2.51 2.94 -16.84
CA ALA A 123 -3.79 3.46 -17.31
C ALA A 123 -5.00 2.64 -16.82
N GLU A 124 -4.91 1.30 -16.84
CA GLU A 124 -6.09 0.44 -16.65
C GLU A 124 -6.20 -0.22 -15.26
N GLY A 125 -5.13 -0.29 -14.45
CA GLY A 125 -5.19 -0.90 -13.11
C GLY A 125 -5.43 -2.41 -13.13
N PHE A 126 -6.66 -2.90 -12.92
CA PHE A 126 -7.10 -4.31 -13.11
C PHE A 126 -8.43 -4.29 -13.86
N PRO A 127 -8.62 -5.02 -14.98
CA PRO A 127 -9.80 -4.83 -15.82
C PRO A 127 -10.89 -5.78 -15.29
N VAL A 128 -11.54 -5.40 -14.19
CA VAL A 128 -12.50 -6.24 -13.45
C VAL A 128 -13.64 -6.70 -14.36
N ASP A 129 -14.12 -5.82 -15.25
CA ASP A 129 -15.25 -6.07 -16.14
C ASP A 129 -14.90 -6.94 -17.36
N ALA A 130 -13.65 -6.87 -17.85
CA ALA A 130 -13.21 -7.59 -19.06
C ALA A 130 -12.92 -9.09 -18.81
N LEU A 131 -12.82 -9.50 -17.54
CA LEU A 131 -12.48 -10.87 -17.14
C LEU A 131 -13.70 -11.71 -16.77
N ALA A 132 -14.88 -11.10 -16.71
CA ALA A 132 -16.13 -11.79 -16.49
C ALA A 132 -16.50 -12.63 -17.73
N GLY A 133 -16.33 -13.96 -17.64
CA GLY A 133 -16.83 -14.90 -18.65
C GLY A 133 -15.80 -15.46 -19.65
N VAL A 134 -14.53 -15.06 -19.57
CA VAL A 134 -13.48 -15.62 -20.44
C VAL A 134 -12.97 -16.95 -19.86
N GLY A 135 -13.21 -18.06 -20.57
CA GLY A 135 -12.63 -19.37 -20.25
C GLY A 135 -11.11 -19.36 -20.40
N GLY A 136 -10.40 -20.10 -19.54
CA GLY A 136 -8.92 -20.19 -19.58
C GLY A 136 -8.16 -19.17 -18.72
N VAL A 137 -8.84 -18.19 -18.11
CA VAL A 137 -8.22 -17.24 -17.17
C VAL A 137 -7.91 -17.93 -15.83
N PRO A 138 -6.75 -17.67 -15.18
CA PRO A 138 -6.41 -18.26 -13.88
C PRO A 138 -7.49 -18.05 -12.81
N GLY A 139 -7.68 -19.03 -11.93
CA GLY A 139 -8.58 -18.94 -10.77
C GLY A 139 -8.03 -18.05 -9.64
N SER A 140 -8.86 -17.76 -8.63
CA SER A 140 -8.47 -16.95 -7.46
C SER A 140 -7.25 -17.53 -6.73
N ALA A 141 -7.19 -18.84 -6.53
CA ALA A 141 -6.07 -19.50 -5.86
C ALA A 141 -4.72 -19.28 -6.59
N ARG A 142 -4.72 -19.34 -7.93
CA ARG A 142 -3.50 -19.09 -8.73
C ARG A 142 -3.07 -17.62 -8.61
N LEU A 143 -3.99 -16.68 -8.79
CA LEU A 143 -3.69 -15.25 -8.64
C LEU A 143 -3.21 -14.92 -7.21
N ALA A 144 -3.86 -15.50 -6.20
CA ALA A 144 -3.47 -15.39 -4.81
C ALA A 144 -2.06 -15.91 -4.57
N SER A 145 -1.71 -17.09 -5.09
CA SER A 145 -0.36 -17.66 -4.95
C SER A 145 0.74 -16.76 -5.50
N VAL A 146 0.44 -16.04 -6.58
CA VAL A 146 1.35 -15.12 -7.26
C VAL A 146 1.50 -13.80 -6.50
N ALA A 147 0.40 -13.26 -5.97
CA ALA A 147 0.41 -12.04 -5.17
C ALA A 147 0.92 -12.25 -3.74
N ARG A 148 0.83 -13.48 -3.22
CA ARG A 148 1.09 -13.84 -1.83
C ARG A 148 2.40 -13.27 -1.25
N PRO A 149 3.58 -13.45 -1.87
CA PRO A 149 4.82 -12.92 -1.28
C PRO A 149 4.79 -11.40 -1.14
N TYR A 150 4.25 -10.69 -2.14
CA TYR A 150 4.15 -9.24 -2.13
C TYR A 150 3.16 -8.72 -1.09
N LEU A 151 1.97 -9.34 -1.01
CA LEU A 151 0.95 -8.95 -0.05
C LEU A 151 1.35 -9.28 1.39
N LEU A 152 1.96 -10.44 1.66
CA LEU A 152 2.45 -10.77 3.00
C LEU A 152 3.57 -9.81 3.45
N ALA A 153 4.53 -9.51 2.57
CA ALA A 153 5.56 -8.52 2.86
C ALA A 153 4.96 -7.13 3.12
N SER A 154 3.96 -6.73 2.32
CA SER A 154 3.21 -5.48 2.53
C SER A 154 2.47 -5.48 3.87
N GLY A 155 1.87 -6.60 4.28
CA GLY A 155 1.25 -6.75 5.60
C GLY A 155 2.25 -6.56 6.74
N GLY A 156 3.45 -7.15 6.62
CA GLY A 156 4.54 -6.93 7.57
C GLY A 156 4.97 -5.46 7.65
N LEU A 157 5.14 -4.81 6.50
CA LEU A 157 5.47 -3.38 6.44
C LEU A 157 4.35 -2.49 6.99
N ALA A 158 3.08 -2.87 6.82
CA ALA A 158 1.96 -2.16 7.39
C ALA A 158 2.00 -2.20 8.93
N VAL A 159 2.34 -3.34 9.52
CA VAL A 159 2.57 -3.43 10.98
C VAL A 159 3.74 -2.55 11.41
N LEU A 160 4.86 -2.59 10.70
CA LEU A 160 6.02 -1.75 11.02
C LEU A 160 5.71 -0.25 10.92
N LEU A 161 4.94 0.17 9.91
CA LEU A 161 4.46 1.55 9.77
C LEU A 161 3.55 1.96 10.94
N LEU A 162 2.67 1.08 11.40
CA LEU A 162 1.82 1.35 12.57
C LEU A 162 2.64 1.46 13.85
N VAL A 163 3.67 0.62 14.02
CA VAL A 163 4.61 0.71 15.15
C VAL A 163 5.38 2.03 15.11
N ASP A 164 5.95 2.38 13.96
CA ASP A 164 6.68 3.64 13.79
C ASP A 164 5.79 4.87 14.05
N ALA A 165 4.56 4.86 13.53
CA ALA A 165 3.58 5.90 13.82
C ALA A 165 3.23 6.00 15.31
N ALA A 166 3.09 4.86 15.99
CA ALA A 166 2.85 4.82 17.44
C ALA A 166 4.04 5.38 18.24
N LEU A 167 5.27 5.07 17.84
CA LEU A 167 6.47 5.65 18.45
C LEU A 167 6.51 7.18 18.27
N LEU A 168 6.26 7.67 17.06
CA LEU A 168 6.21 9.11 16.76
C LEU A 168 5.09 9.85 17.52
N ALA A 169 3.96 9.18 17.79
CA ALA A 169 2.86 9.72 18.58
C ALA A 169 3.12 9.65 20.10
N GLY A 170 3.80 8.59 20.56
CA GLY A 170 4.17 8.37 21.96
C GLY A 170 5.30 9.25 22.47
N GLY A 171 5.95 10.02 21.58
CA GLY A 171 6.95 11.02 21.95
C GLY A 171 8.33 10.42 22.20
N ILE A 172 8.90 9.72 21.21
CA ILE A 172 10.34 9.40 21.21
C ILE A 172 11.12 10.69 21.50
N PRO A 173 12.04 10.70 22.49
CA PRO A 173 12.87 11.87 22.77
C PRO A 173 13.56 12.37 21.49
N GLY A 174 13.54 13.68 21.29
CA GLY A 174 14.25 14.37 20.21
C GLY A 174 15.76 14.26 20.38
#